data_AF-A0A3M7HSB5-F1
#
_entry.id   AF-A0A3M7HSB5-F1
#
_cell.length_a   1.000
_cell.length_b   1.000
_cell.length_c   1.000
_cell.angle_alpha   90.00
_cell.angle_beta   90.00
_cell.angle_gamma   90.00
#
_symmetry.space_group_name_H-M   'P 1'
#
loop_
_entity.id
_entity.type
_entity.pdbx_description
1 polymer ?
#
loop_
_entity_poly.entity_id
_entity_poly.type
_entity_poly.pdbx_seq_one_letter_code
_entity_poly.pdbx_strand_id
1 'polypeptide(L)'
;MPCNSLVRSISPPPTRKGSKIRKDPSQAPQRRSVLESESLDSGEGQDVEPTLAAVEAGHAQIKDHLEYFVKHLSHTVRPHPGPRLSTEDYGSLYKRNQHAQGHHFVIHQHDHPISGVHYDLRLQFSETSSISFAVPYGMPGNANSQRPNRMAIETRVHNIWNNLIESASHATGSLLIWDTGEYEVMPRPQPQRQKTTDDELSASEAPEHDVDRRSESEKLFAAFRSRHIHLRLHGTKLPSEYTVALRLPSNNRVKRPSTKPRAKRRRVDPTKAAQLARQKYSAATSDTESDELSDSSKTTPPVFGADEDAAIASEDDSEDAAIRANNAYPGSENTIGSVHQRHWFLTLDRRYSGFHKERSGSNAGRWVGGWGDPFFVRGRDVERSVVTGRNADEVMDDEGVEKFVGRKMWRPILE
;
A
#
# COMPACT_ATOMS: atom_id res chain seq x y z
N MET A 1 -15.16 6.86 36.65
CA MET A 1 -13.69 6.72 36.49
C MET A 1 -13.32 7.34 35.14
N PRO A 2 -12.73 8.53 35.08
CA PRO A 2 -12.44 9.17 33.81
C PRO A 2 -11.20 8.52 33.16
N CYS A 3 -11.39 7.93 31.98
CA CYS A 3 -10.32 7.41 31.14
C CYS A 3 -9.51 8.57 30.56
N ASN A 4 -8.21 8.58 30.84
CA ASN A 4 -7.25 9.52 30.27
C ASN A 4 -7.20 9.38 28.74
N SER A 5 -7.74 10.37 28.06
CA SER A 5 -7.54 10.63 26.63
C SER A 5 -6.07 10.97 26.39
N LEU A 6 -5.31 10.02 25.85
CA LEU A 6 -3.95 10.26 25.35
C LEU A 6 -4.06 10.78 23.91
N VAL A 7 -4.05 12.10 23.77
CA VAL A 7 -3.76 12.82 22.53
C VAL A 7 -2.40 12.33 22.01
N ARG A 8 -2.40 11.49 20.96
CA ARG A 8 -1.18 11.08 20.25
C ARG A 8 -1.32 11.45 18.79
N SER A 9 -0.44 12.34 18.35
CA SER A 9 -0.22 12.72 16.96
C SER A 9 -0.21 11.49 16.05
N ILE A 10 -1.05 11.49 15.01
CA ILE A 10 -0.97 10.54 13.90
C ILE A 10 0.43 10.60 13.32
N SER A 11 1.19 9.54 13.63
CA SER A 11 2.56 9.37 13.19
C SER A 11 2.61 8.27 12.13
N PRO A 12 3.18 8.54 10.94
CA PRO A 12 3.69 7.50 10.05
C PRO A 12 4.81 6.70 10.78
N PRO A 13 5.33 5.59 10.22
CA PRO A 13 6.19 4.66 10.96
C PRO A 13 7.41 5.34 11.61
N PRO A 14 7.94 4.77 12.71
CA PRO A 14 8.91 5.45 13.58
C PRO A 14 10.11 5.99 12.81
N THR A 15 10.30 7.31 12.84
CA THR A 15 11.52 7.96 12.35
C THR A 15 12.66 7.73 13.34
N ARG A 16 13.85 7.42 12.81
CA ARG A 16 15.08 7.22 13.61
C ARG A 16 15.41 8.51 14.36
N LYS A 17 15.29 8.51 15.69
CA LYS A 17 15.82 9.58 16.55
C LYS A 17 17.34 9.64 16.41
N GLY A 18 17.86 10.69 15.76
CA GLY A 18 19.29 10.82 15.51
C GLY A 18 19.69 12.17 14.97
N SER A 19 19.44 13.25 15.72
CA SER A 19 20.24 14.49 15.63
C SER A 19 20.04 15.29 16.90
N LYS A 20 20.94 15.11 17.88
CA LYS A 20 21.13 16.09 18.95
C LYS A 20 21.96 17.22 18.34
N ILE A 21 21.31 18.31 17.96
CA ILE A 21 22.01 19.59 17.81
C ILE A 21 22.43 20.00 19.23
N ARG A 22 23.74 20.07 19.45
CA ARG A 22 24.35 20.62 20.66
C ARG A 22 23.95 22.10 20.75
N LYS A 23 23.21 22.48 21.79
CA LYS A 23 23.08 23.89 22.19
C LYS A 23 24.21 24.23 23.15
N ASP A 24 24.93 25.29 22.81
CA ASP A 24 26.03 25.88 23.58
C ASP A 24 25.46 26.60 24.82
N PRO A 25 25.97 26.37 26.04
CA PRO A 25 25.44 26.97 27.26
C PRO A 25 26.17 28.28 27.57
N SER A 26 25.88 29.34 26.82
CA SER A 26 26.24 30.70 27.22
C SER A 26 25.30 31.71 26.60
N GLN A 27 24.15 31.92 27.23
CA GLN A 27 23.41 33.19 27.30
C GLN A 27 22.11 32.96 28.06
N ALA A 28 22.11 33.29 29.35
CA ALA A 28 20.90 33.76 30.02
C ALA A 28 20.69 35.22 29.59
N PRO A 29 19.45 35.70 29.46
CA PRO A 29 18.94 36.48 30.60
C PRO A 29 17.44 36.36 30.89
N GLN A 30 17.18 36.44 32.20
CA GLN A 30 16.14 37.21 32.89
C GLN A 30 14.64 36.89 32.66
N ARG A 31 14.12 36.25 33.71
CA ARG A 31 12.73 36.31 34.16
C ARG A 31 12.24 37.75 34.26
N ARG A 32 11.12 38.06 33.59
CA ARG A 32 10.14 39.02 34.09
C ARG A 32 8.77 38.35 34.08
N SER A 33 8.24 38.19 35.29
CA SER A 33 6.85 37.91 35.58
C SER A 33 6.03 39.15 35.27
N VAL A 34 5.07 39.03 34.37
CA VAL A 34 3.90 39.92 34.33
C VAL A 34 2.69 39.01 34.32
N LEU A 35 2.07 38.90 35.49
CA LEU A 35 0.69 38.51 35.65
C LEU A 35 -0.12 39.75 35.27
N GLU A 36 -0.82 39.71 34.14
CA GLU A 36 -1.93 40.61 33.88
C GLU A 36 -3.11 39.76 33.42
N SER A 37 -4.03 39.63 34.37
CA SER A 37 -5.40 39.22 34.16
C SER A 37 -6.17 40.43 33.64
N GLU A 38 -6.62 40.39 32.39
CA GLU A 38 -7.77 41.19 31.97
C GLU A 38 -8.80 40.31 31.24
N SER A 39 -10.03 40.60 31.63
CA SER A 39 -11.32 39.98 31.39
C SER A 39 -11.77 39.97 29.93
N LEU A 40 -12.53 38.92 29.61
CA LEU A 40 -13.75 38.89 28.79
C LEU A 40 -13.83 39.90 27.64
N ASP A 41 -13.55 39.43 26.42
CA ASP A 41 -14.35 39.83 25.27
C ASP A 41 -15.16 38.61 24.82
N SER A 42 -16.44 38.65 25.17
CA SER A 42 -17.49 37.75 24.68
C SER A 42 -17.78 38.08 23.23
N GLY A 43 -16.89 37.65 22.34
CA GLY A 43 -17.15 37.55 20.90
C GLY A 43 -17.90 36.25 20.63
N GLU A 44 -19.07 36.37 20.00
CA GLU A 44 -19.89 35.26 19.51
C GLU A 44 -19.02 34.17 18.89
N GLY A 45 -19.05 32.97 19.48
CA GLY A 45 -18.35 31.81 18.96
C GLY A 45 -18.92 31.46 17.60
N GLN A 46 -18.25 31.91 16.53
CA GLN A 46 -18.40 31.25 15.25
C GLN A 46 -18.01 29.78 15.48
N ASP A 47 -18.98 28.88 15.37
CA ASP A 47 -18.74 27.44 15.25
C ASP A 47 -17.92 27.25 13.97
N VAL A 48 -16.59 27.36 14.08
CA VAL A 48 -15.67 27.13 12.97
C VAL A 48 -15.71 25.62 12.70
N GLU A 49 -16.31 25.24 11.58
CA GLU A 49 -16.31 23.88 11.07
C GLU A 49 -14.85 23.37 11.05
N PRO A 50 -14.54 22.19 11.63
CA PRO A 50 -13.16 21.73 11.74
C PRO A 50 -12.55 21.56 10.34
N THR A 51 -11.24 21.77 10.20
CA THR A 51 -10.53 21.52 8.93
C THR A 51 -10.43 20.02 8.64
N LEU A 52 -10.43 19.58 7.37
CA LEU A 52 -10.28 18.16 7.00
C LEU A 52 -9.05 17.52 7.64
N ALA A 53 -7.90 18.21 7.58
CA ALA A 53 -6.66 17.74 8.16
C ALA A 53 -6.73 17.52 9.68
N ALA A 54 -7.53 18.32 10.41
CA ALA A 54 -7.73 18.15 11.85
C ALA A 54 -8.59 16.92 12.17
N VAL A 55 -9.59 16.63 11.32
CA VAL A 55 -10.44 15.43 11.43
C VAL A 55 -9.63 14.19 11.10
N GLU A 56 -8.89 14.21 9.98
CA GLU A 56 -7.93 13.17 9.61
C GLU A 56 -6.93 12.93 10.74
N ALA A 57 -6.40 14.00 11.34
CA ALA A 57 -5.46 13.96 12.45
C ALA A 57 -6.10 13.55 13.81
N GLY A 58 -7.41 13.30 13.87
CA GLY A 58 -8.11 12.98 15.12
C GLY A 58 -8.06 14.10 16.17
N HIS A 59 -7.72 15.33 15.74
CA HIS A 59 -7.70 16.52 16.57
C HIS A 59 -9.10 17.17 16.68
N ALA A 60 -10.00 16.84 15.75
CA ALA A 60 -11.41 17.22 15.79
C ALA A 60 -12.29 15.97 15.73
N GLN A 61 -13.42 15.99 16.45
CA GLN A 61 -14.42 14.92 16.40
C GLN A 61 -15.64 15.38 15.61
N ILE A 62 -16.12 14.52 14.72
CA ILE A 62 -17.32 14.75 13.92
C ILE A 62 -18.33 13.66 14.22
N LYS A 63 -19.60 14.05 14.29
CA LYS A 63 -20.71 13.12 14.54
C LYS A 63 -21.01 12.25 13.31
N ASP A 64 -21.22 12.90 12.17
CA ASP A 64 -21.46 12.24 10.88
C ASP A 64 -20.32 12.53 9.91
N HIS A 65 -19.41 11.56 9.80
CA HIS A 65 -18.27 11.67 8.87
C HIS A 65 -18.75 11.66 7.41
N LEU A 66 -19.82 10.91 7.10
CA LEU A 66 -20.32 10.78 5.73
C LEU A 66 -20.88 12.12 5.25
N GLU A 67 -21.79 12.72 6.01
CA GLU A 67 -22.39 14.01 5.67
C GLU A 67 -21.31 15.09 5.53
N TYR A 68 -20.38 15.16 6.49
CA TYR A 68 -19.30 16.14 6.49
C TYR A 68 -18.38 16.03 5.27
N PHE A 69 -17.84 14.83 4.98
CA PHE A 69 -16.93 14.67 3.85
C PHE A 69 -17.64 14.82 2.51
N VAL A 70 -18.86 14.28 2.34
CA VAL A 70 -19.60 14.42 1.08
C VAL A 70 -19.94 15.89 0.80
N LYS A 71 -20.33 16.67 1.83
CA LYS A 71 -20.55 18.12 1.73
C LYS A 71 -19.27 18.86 1.31
N HIS A 72 -18.11 18.52 1.87
CA HIS A 72 -16.85 19.17 1.46
C HIS A 72 -16.43 18.79 0.04
N LEU A 73 -16.57 17.51 -0.31
CA LEU A 73 -16.23 17.00 -1.64
C LEU A 73 -17.10 17.64 -2.73
N SER A 74 -18.38 17.92 -2.45
CA SER A 74 -19.29 18.55 -3.42
C SER A 74 -18.92 19.99 -3.75
N HIS A 75 -18.32 20.74 -2.80
CA HIS A 75 -17.84 22.10 -3.01
C HIS A 75 -16.51 22.19 -3.75
N THR A 76 -15.78 21.09 -3.88
CA THR A 76 -14.42 21.05 -4.44
C THR A 76 -14.34 20.34 -5.81
N VAL A 77 -15.49 20.00 -6.38
CA VAL A 77 -15.63 19.36 -7.70
C VAL A 77 -15.08 20.28 -8.81
N ARG A 78 -14.13 19.76 -9.60
CA ARG A 78 -13.61 20.40 -10.82
C ARG A 78 -14.03 19.65 -12.09
N PRO A 79 -14.30 20.31 -13.22
CA PRO A 79 -14.56 19.64 -14.50
C PRO A 79 -13.34 18.86 -14.98
N HIS A 80 -13.53 17.59 -15.36
CA HIS A 80 -12.46 16.76 -15.93
C HIS A 80 -13.04 15.68 -16.86
N PRO A 81 -12.46 15.47 -18.06
CA PRO A 81 -12.82 14.33 -18.89
C PRO A 81 -12.23 13.04 -18.33
N GLY A 82 -13.07 12.08 -17.95
CA GLY A 82 -12.61 10.76 -17.48
C GLY A 82 -13.68 10.03 -16.66
N PRO A 83 -13.36 8.82 -16.18
CA PRO A 83 -14.24 8.08 -15.29
C PRO A 83 -14.53 8.87 -14.02
N ARG A 84 -15.81 9.00 -13.66
CA ARG A 84 -16.25 9.84 -12.55
C ARG A 84 -17.41 9.20 -11.79
N LEU A 85 -17.34 9.33 -10.47
CA LEU A 85 -18.41 9.01 -9.55
C LEU A 85 -18.96 10.32 -8.99
N SER A 86 -20.27 10.53 -9.06
CA SER A 86 -20.88 11.72 -8.44
C SER A 86 -20.70 11.66 -6.92
N THR A 87 -20.70 12.81 -6.25
CA THR A 87 -20.59 12.84 -4.77
C THR A 87 -21.79 12.15 -4.10
N GLU A 88 -22.95 12.16 -4.75
CA GLU A 88 -24.15 11.44 -4.32
C GLU A 88 -24.00 9.92 -4.45
N ASP A 89 -23.52 9.44 -5.60
CA ASP A 89 -23.26 8.02 -5.83
C ASP A 89 -22.15 7.51 -4.91
N TYR A 90 -21.13 8.35 -4.65
CA TYR A 90 -20.07 8.03 -3.71
C TYR A 90 -20.58 7.91 -2.28
N GLY A 91 -21.43 8.85 -1.84
CA GLY A 91 -22.09 8.77 -0.53
C GLY A 91 -22.98 7.53 -0.42
N SER A 92 -23.71 7.19 -1.49
CA SER A 92 -24.56 6.00 -1.57
C SER A 92 -23.75 4.70 -1.53
N LEU A 93 -22.63 4.63 -2.25
CA LEU A 93 -21.67 3.52 -2.24
C LEU A 93 -21.11 3.28 -0.84
N TYR A 94 -20.72 4.34 -0.13
CA TYR A 94 -20.24 4.22 1.24
C TYR A 94 -21.35 3.73 2.17
N LYS A 95 -22.53 4.36 2.12
CA LYS A 95 -23.66 4.06 3.00
C LYS A 95 -24.15 2.62 2.84
N ARG A 96 -24.25 2.11 1.61
CA ARG A 96 -24.68 0.72 1.37
C ARG A 96 -23.69 -0.32 1.88
N ASN A 97 -22.42 0.06 2.08
CA ASN A 97 -21.38 -0.81 2.64
C ASN A 97 -21.14 -0.59 4.14
N GLN A 98 -21.88 0.32 4.79
CA GLN A 98 -21.72 0.62 6.22
C GLN A 98 -22.39 -0.46 7.10
N HIS A 99 -21.93 -1.70 6.99
CA HIS A 99 -22.39 -2.86 7.76
C HIS A 99 -21.27 -3.89 7.90
N ALA A 100 -21.46 -4.91 8.77
CA ALA A 100 -20.43 -5.90 9.10
C ALA A 100 -19.91 -6.75 7.92
N GLN A 101 -20.68 -6.83 6.83
CA GLN A 101 -20.36 -7.58 5.62
C GLN A 101 -20.02 -6.65 4.43
N GLY A 102 -19.77 -5.37 4.70
CA GLY A 102 -19.39 -4.40 3.68
C GLY A 102 -18.10 -4.81 2.99
N HIS A 103 -18.02 -4.51 1.69
CA HIS A 103 -16.91 -4.89 0.82
C HIS A 103 -16.49 -3.69 -0.06
N HIS A 104 -16.59 -2.50 0.51
CA HIS A 104 -16.07 -1.29 -0.09
C HIS A 104 -14.54 -1.35 -0.18
N PHE A 105 -13.98 -0.88 -1.30
CA PHE A 105 -12.57 -0.57 -1.41
C PHE A 105 -12.36 0.88 -1.84
N VAL A 106 -11.21 1.40 -1.46
CA VAL A 106 -10.68 2.66 -1.97
C VAL A 106 -9.21 2.50 -2.30
N ILE A 107 -8.76 3.17 -3.34
CA ILE A 107 -7.36 3.37 -3.64
C ILE A 107 -7.09 4.85 -3.49
N HIS A 108 -6.32 5.23 -2.48
CA HIS A 108 -5.86 6.60 -2.36
C HIS A 108 -4.52 6.77 -3.07
N GLN A 109 -4.34 7.84 -3.83
CA GLN A 109 -3.02 8.36 -4.09
C GLN A 109 -2.57 9.16 -2.87
N HIS A 110 -1.42 8.82 -2.31
CA HIS A 110 -0.84 9.51 -1.16
C HIS A 110 0.53 10.08 -1.52
N ASP A 111 0.64 11.41 -1.60
CA ASP A 111 1.92 12.09 -1.77
C ASP A 111 2.48 12.57 -0.43
N HIS A 112 3.01 11.60 0.30
CA HIS A 112 3.48 11.82 1.67
C HIS A 112 4.89 12.44 1.69
N PRO A 113 5.18 13.42 2.57
CA PRO A 113 6.46 14.15 2.58
C PRO A 113 7.70 13.25 2.78
N ILE A 114 7.55 12.16 3.55
CA ILE A 114 8.65 11.22 3.85
C ILE A 114 8.74 10.05 2.86
N SER A 115 7.67 9.28 2.66
CA SER A 115 7.66 8.12 1.75
C SER A 115 7.65 8.52 0.28
N GLY A 116 7.09 9.69 -0.07
CA GLY A 116 6.79 10.11 -1.44
C GLY A 116 5.46 9.55 -1.94
N VAL A 117 5.20 9.73 -3.24
CA VAL A 117 4.01 9.21 -3.93
C VAL A 117 3.92 7.69 -3.79
N HIS A 118 2.77 7.21 -3.34
CA HIS A 118 2.37 5.81 -3.32
C HIS A 118 0.84 5.70 -3.38
N TYR A 119 0.32 4.48 -3.51
CA TYR A 119 -1.12 4.23 -3.61
C TYR A 119 -1.57 3.28 -2.51
N ASP A 120 -2.47 3.72 -1.64
CA ASP A 120 -3.01 2.90 -0.56
C ASP A 120 -4.26 2.16 -1.03
N LEU A 121 -4.15 0.86 -1.28
CA LEU A 121 -5.30 -0.01 -1.46
C LEU A 121 -5.87 -0.37 -0.10
N ARG A 122 -7.11 0.04 0.17
CA ARG A 122 -7.82 -0.29 1.41
C ARG A 122 -9.06 -1.12 1.11
N LEU A 123 -9.23 -2.22 1.83
CA LEU A 123 -10.33 -3.16 1.68
C LEU A 123 -11.09 -3.24 2.99
N GLN A 124 -12.37 -2.87 2.98
CA GLN A 124 -13.24 -3.05 4.14
C GLN A 124 -13.37 -4.53 4.47
N PHE A 125 -13.25 -4.90 5.75
CA PHE A 125 -13.48 -6.29 6.20
C PHE A 125 -14.48 -6.37 7.36
N SER A 126 -14.91 -5.23 7.91
CA SER A 126 -15.93 -5.13 8.94
C SER A 126 -16.70 -3.81 8.80
N GLU A 127 -17.68 -3.59 9.67
CA GLU A 127 -18.47 -2.35 9.71
C GLU A 127 -17.61 -1.11 9.91
N THR A 128 -16.51 -1.22 10.64
CA THR A 128 -15.71 -0.07 11.08
C THR A 128 -14.29 -0.06 10.54
N SER A 129 -13.83 -1.15 9.91
CA SER A 129 -12.39 -1.36 9.70
C SER A 129 -12.04 -1.80 8.28
N SER A 130 -10.92 -1.29 7.79
CA SER A 130 -10.33 -1.66 6.51
C SER A 130 -8.86 -2.08 6.67
N ILE A 131 -8.50 -3.18 6.01
CA ILE A 131 -7.11 -3.60 5.86
C ILE A 131 -6.48 -2.76 4.75
N SER A 132 -5.18 -2.49 4.82
CA SER A 132 -4.57 -1.51 3.94
C SER A 132 -3.17 -1.92 3.49
N PHE A 133 -2.87 -1.62 2.22
CA PHE A 133 -1.59 -1.90 1.58
C PHE A 133 -1.09 -0.67 0.81
N ALA A 134 0.09 -0.17 1.16
CA ALA A 134 0.79 0.85 0.41
C ALA A 134 1.49 0.23 -0.81
N VAL A 135 1.14 0.65 -2.01
CA VAL A 135 1.66 0.19 -3.29
C VAL A 135 2.49 1.31 -3.93
N PRO A 136 3.84 1.32 -3.76
CA PRO A 136 4.65 2.48 -4.12
C PRO A 136 4.57 2.90 -5.58
N TYR A 137 4.35 1.97 -6.50
CA TYR A 137 4.29 2.25 -7.95
C TYR A 137 2.88 2.08 -8.53
N GLY A 138 1.85 2.07 -7.68
CA GLY A 138 0.47 1.93 -8.11
C GLY A 138 0.10 0.55 -8.64
N MET A 139 -1.15 0.46 -9.11
CA MET A 139 -1.79 -0.76 -9.59
C MET A 139 -1.19 -1.25 -10.92
N PRO A 140 -1.02 -2.57 -11.13
CA PRO A 140 -0.51 -3.11 -12.39
C PRO A 140 -1.57 -3.11 -13.51
N GLY A 141 -1.39 -2.29 -14.56
CA GLY A 141 -2.34 -2.21 -15.68
C GLY A 141 -1.86 -2.73 -17.04
N ASN A 142 -0.60 -3.16 -17.16
CA ASN A 142 -0.03 -3.69 -18.40
C ASN A 142 0.17 -5.21 -18.31
N ALA A 143 -0.62 -5.99 -19.07
CA ALA A 143 -0.55 -7.45 -19.10
C ALA A 143 0.81 -7.98 -19.61
N ASN A 144 1.53 -7.19 -20.40
CA ASN A 144 2.84 -7.54 -20.96
C ASN A 144 4.00 -6.80 -20.27
N SER A 145 3.78 -6.22 -19.09
CA SER A 145 4.81 -5.46 -18.38
C SER A 145 6.07 -6.28 -18.11
N GLN A 146 7.24 -5.67 -18.34
CA GLN A 146 8.53 -6.27 -17.96
C GLN A 146 8.68 -6.44 -16.44
N ARG A 147 7.91 -5.67 -15.68
CA ARG A 147 7.85 -5.74 -14.22
C ARG A 147 6.44 -6.21 -13.83
N PRO A 148 6.12 -7.50 -13.88
CA PRO A 148 4.75 -7.97 -13.63
C PRO A 148 4.31 -7.87 -12.17
N ASN A 149 5.28 -7.82 -11.24
CA ASN A 149 5.01 -7.78 -9.80
C ASN A 149 5.17 -6.36 -9.26
N ARG A 150 4.24 -5.94 -8.41
CA ARG A 150 4.31 -4.73 -7.59
C ARG A 150 4.54 -5.15 -6.14
N MET A 151 5.35 -4.38 -5.41
CA MET A 151 5.42 -4.52 -3.97
C MET A 151 4.21 -3.83 -3.35
N ALA A 152 3.57 -4.48 -2.39
CA ALA A 152 2.48 -3.94 -1.59
C ALA A 152 2.86 -4.09 -0.10
N ILE A 153 2.94 -3.00 0.64
CA ILE A 153 3.40 -2.99 2.03
C ILE A 153 2.16 -2.91 2.92
N GLU A 154 1.90 -3.94 3.70
CA GLU A 154 0.81 -3.93 4.68
C GLU A 154 0.99 -2.78 5.66
N THR A 155 -0.06 -1.98 5.87
CA THR A 155 -0.04 -0.86 6.81
C THR A 155 -0.90 -1.16 8.04
N ARG A 156 -1.17 -0.17 8.89
CA ARG A 156 -2.12 -0.34 9.98
C ARG A 156 -3.54 -0.48 9.42
N VAL A 157 -4.41 -1.14 10.18
CA VAL A 157 -5.86 -1.14 9.93
C VAL A 157 -6.39 0.28 10.11
N HIS A 158 -7.18 0.75 9.14
CA HIS A 158 -7.81 2.06 9.17
C HIS A 158 -9.29 1.93 9.52
N ASN A 159 -9.88 3.04 9.99
CA ASN A 159 -11.33 3.11 10.10
C ASN A 159 -11.93 3.20 8.70
N ILE A 160 -13.14 2.67 8.51
CA ILE A 160 -13.86 2.75 7.25
C ILE A 160 -14.12 4.19 6.81
N TRP A 161 -14.36 5.13 7.75
CA TRP A 161 -14.58 6.53 7.38
C TRP A 161 -13.32 7.19 6.80
N ASN A 162 -12.12 6.66 7.07
CA ASN A 162 -10.90 7.11 6.40
C ASN A 162 -10.93 6.86 4.90
N ASN A 163 -11.89 6.06 4.40
CA ASN A 163 -12.08 5.88 2.97
C ASN A 163 -12.66 7.12 2.29
N LEU A 164 -13.31 8.03 3.04
CA LEU A 164 -13.98 9.25 2.55
C LEU A 164 -13.03 10.45 2.39
N ILE A 165 -11.80 10.34 2.88
CA ILE A 165 -10.91 11.48 3.05
C ILE A 165 -10.24 11.84 1.73
N GLU A 166 -10.41 13.10 1.33
CA GLU A 166 -9.56 13.76 0.34
C GLU A 166 -9.08 15.09 0.92
N SER A 167 -7.88 15.08 1.49
CA SER A 167 -7.31 16.18 2.30
C SER A 167 -5.84 16.38 1.98
N ALA A 168 -5.28 17.47 2.51
CA ALA A 168 -3.86 17.73 2.47
C ALA A 168 -3.38 18.41 3.75
N SER A 169 -2.15 18.12 4.14
CA SER A 169 -1.46 18.87 5.18
C SER A 169 0.06 18.80 5.01
N HIS A 170 0.80 19.69 5.68
CA HIS A 170 2.26 19.57 5.74
C HIS A 170 2.75 18.29 6.41
N ALA A 171 1.96 17.70 7.31
CA ALA A 171 2.34 16.52 8.07
C ALA A 171 2.13 15.24 7.27
N THR A 172 0.98 15.14 6.59
CA THR A 172 0.53 13.93 5.89
C THR A 172 0.77 14.00 4.39
N GLY A 173 0.92 15.19 3.81
CA GLY A 173 0.90 15.37 2.36
C GLY A 173 -0.53 15.32 1.81
N SER A 174 -0.70 15.14 0.49
CA SER A 174 -2.03 15.07 -0.13
C SER A 174 -2.52 13.64 -0.17
N LEU A 175 -3.77 13.43 0.19
CA LEU A 175 -4.52 12.20 0.03
C LEU A 175 -5.66 12.43 -0.98
N LEU A 176 -5.68 11.62 -2.04
CA LEU A 176 -6.62 11.77 -3.15
C LEU A 176 -7.30 10.45 -3.47
N ILE A 177 -8.63 10.45 -3.67
CA ILE A 177 -9.40 9.24 -3.99
C ILE A 177 -9.16 8.86 -5.46
N TRP A 178 -8.15 8.03 -5.70
CA TRP A 178 -7.72 7.66 -7.06
C TRP A 178 -8.69 6.70 -7.74
N ASP A 179 -9.26 5.76 -6.99
CA ASP A 179 -10.37 4.91 -7.41
C ASP A 179 -11.14 4.39 -6.19
N THR A 180 -12.39 4.00 -6.37
CA THR A 180 -13.26 3.50 -5.29
C THR A 180 -14.37 2.64 -5.87
N GLY A 181 -14.87 1.70 -5.08
CA GLY A 181 -15.90 0.78 -5.51
C GLY A 181 -16.10 -0.39 -4.57
N GLU A 182 -16.58 -1.52 -5.10
CA GLU A 182 -16.77 -2.77 -4.36
C GLU A 182 -15.80 -3.84 -4.83
N TYR A 183 -15.34 -4.70 -3.93
CA TYR A 183 -14.45 -5.81 -4.27
C TYR A 183 -15.14 -7.16 -4.17
N GLU A 184 -14.70 -8.10 -5.00
CA GLU A 184 -15.07 -9.51 -4.95
C GLU A 184 -13.80 -10.35 -4.72
N VAL A 185 -13.87 -11.28 -3.77
CA VAL A 185 -12.78 -12.22 -3.49
C VAL A 185 -12.94 -13.44 -4.37
N MET A 186 -12.08 -13.53 -5.37
CA MET A 186 -12.10 -14.62 -6.34
C MET A 186 -11.56 -15.91 -5.72
N PRO A 187 -12.08 -17.09 -6.13
CA PRO A 187 -11.49 -18.37 -5.77
C PRO A 187 -10.02 -18.43 -6.15
N ARG A 188 -9.23 -19.11 -5.31
CA ARG A 188 -7.83 -19.40 -5.65
C ARG A 188 -7.80 -20.37 -6.83
N PRO A 189 -7.08 -20.07 -7.92
CA PRO A 189 -6.86 -21.05 -8.98
C PRO A 189 -6.14 -22.26 -8.39
N GLN A 190 -6.82 -23.40 -8.30
CA GLN A 190 -6.15 -24.64 -7.92
C GLN A 190 -5.26 -25.06 -9.09
N PRO A 191 -3.97 -25.37 -8.86
CA PRO A 191 -3.18 -26.02 -9.90
C PRO A 191 -3.88 -27.33 -10.24
N GLN A 192 -4.27 -27.51 -11.50
CA GLN A 192 -4.70 -28.82 -11.99
C GLN A 192 -3.56 -29.78 -11.65
N ARG A 193 -3.75 -30.65 -10.66
CA ARG A 193 -2.90 -31.82 -10.50
C ARG A 193 -2.98 -32.53 -11.83
N GLN A 194 -1.86 -32.60 -12.56
CA GLN A 194 -1.77 -33.52 -13.69
C GLN A 194 -2.14 -34.89 -13.11
N LYS A 195 -3.32 -35.42 -13.50
CA LYS A 195 -3.67 -36.82 -13.23
C LYS A 195 -2.62 -37.65 -13.96
N THR A 196 -1.55 -38.00 -13.27
CA THR A 196 -0.65 -39.05 -13.73
C THR A 196 -1.35 -40.38 -13.43
N THR A 197 -1.47 -41.19 -14.48
CA THR A 197 -1.86 -42.61 -14.57
C THR A 197 -3.34 -42.98 -14.49
N ASP A 198 -3.85 -43.40 -15.66
CA ASP A 198 -4.57 -44.66 -15.93
C ASP A 198 -5.60 -45.16 -14.90
N ASP A 199 -6.63 -44.35 -14.66
CA ASP A 199 -7.93 -44.86 -14.20
C ASP A 199 -8.98 -44.38 -15.22
N GLU A 200 -9.18 -45.20 -16.25
CA GLU A 200 -10.41 -45.13 -17.03
C GLU A 200 -11.59 -45.48 -16.11
N LEU A 201 -12.65 -44.66 -16.14
CA LEU A 201 -13.88 -44.75 -15.33
C LEU A 201 -13.88 -44.02 -13.98
N SER A 202 -13.65 -42.70 -14.02
CA SER A 202 -14.45 -41.80 -13.20
C SER A 202 -14.65 -40.46 -13.91
N ALA A 203 -15.73 -40.39 -14.69
CA ALA A 203 -16.33 -39.14 -15.10
C ALA A 203 -16.98 -38.50 -13.86
N SER A 204 -16.15 -38.03 -12.93
CA SER A 204 -16.60 -37.09 -11.91
C SER A 204 -16.72 -35.74 -12.58
N GLU A 205 -17.96 -35.32 -12.72
CA GLU A 205 -18.45 -34.03 -13.19
C GLU A 205 -17.51 -32.88 -12.81
N ALA A 206 -17.36 -31.91 -13.73
CA ALA A 206 -16.79 -30.62 -13.38
C ALA A 206 -17.44 -30.16 -12.07
N PRO A 207 -16.68 -29.62 -11.10
CA PRO A 207 -17.32 -29.09 -9.90
C PRO A 207 -18.24 -27.98 -10.39
N GLU A 208 -19.55 -28.30 -10.41
CA GLU A 208 -20.60 -27.31 -10.47
C GLU A 208 -20.21 -26.22 -9.48
N HIS A 209 -20.37 -24.97 -9.87
CA HIS A 209 -20.10 -23.82 -9.04
C HIS A 209 -20.81 -24.01 -7.69
N ASP A 210 -20.10 -24.54 -6.69
CA ASP A 210 -20.50 -24.42 -5.31
C ASP A 210 -20.45 -22.92 -5.04
N VAL A 211 -21.63 -22.29 -5.15
CA VAL A 211 -21.77 -20.84 -5.04
C VAL A 211 -21.38 -20.53 -3.61
N ASP A 212 -20.13 -20.12 -3.41
CA ASP A 212 -19.60 -19.83 -2.09
C ASP A 212 -20.48 -18.76 -1.43
N ARG A 213 -21.37 -19.21 -0.54
CA ARG A 213 -22.40 -18.40 0.12
C ARG A 213 -21.82 -17.45 1.17
N ARG A 214 -20.52 -17.53 1.43
CA ARG A 214 -19.83 -16.61 2.34
C ARG A 214 -19.88 -15.20 1.79
N SER A 215 -19.96 -14.24 2.70
CA SER A 215 -19.78 -12.83 2.37
C SER A 215 -18.36 -12.56 1.87
N GLU A 216 -18.19 -11.48 1.10
CA GLU A 216 -16.86 -11.08 0.59
C GLU A 216 -15.87 -10.78 1.72
N SER A 217 -16.35 -10.26 2.85
CA SER A 217 -15.50 -10.06 4.03
C SER A 217 -15.01 -11.40 4.61
N GLU A 218 -15.87 -12.40 4.78
CA GLU A 218 -15.48 -13.75 5.25
C GLU A 218 -14.49 -14.44 4.29
N LYS A 219 -14.72 -14.30 2.98
CA LYS A 219 -13.77 -14.76 1.96
C LYS A 219 -12.43 -14.03 2.09
N LEU A 220 -12.44 -12.73 2.35
CA LEU A 220 -11.23 -11.94 2.58
C LEU A 220 -10.47 -12.41 3.83
N PHE A 221 -11.16 -12.71 4.93
CA PHE A 221 -10.53 -13.32 6.12
C PHE A 221 -9.83 -14.64 5.78
N ALA A 222 -10.51 -15.53 5.06
CA ALA A 222 -9.94 -16.81 4.65
C ALA A 222 -8.73 -16.62 3.72
N ALA A 223 -8.85 -15.74 2.73
CA ALA A 223 -7.80 -15.45 1.76
C ALA A 223 -6.57 -14.81 2.42
N PHE A 224 -6.78 -13.87 3.35
CA PHE A 224 -5.72 -13.22 4.13
C PHE A 224 -4.95 -14.25 4.98
N ARG A 225 -5.66 -15.10 5.73
CA ARG A 225 -5.04 -16.19 6.52
C ARG A 225 -4.27 -17.18 5.64
N SER A 226 -4.77 -17.44 4.44
CA SER A 226 -4.10 -18.30 3.45
C SER A 226 -2.85 -17.65 2.81
N ARG A 227 -2.53 -16.39 3.15
CA ARG A 227 -1.40 -15.62 2.61
C ARG A 227 -1.51 -15.35 1.11
N HIS A 228 -2.71 -15.49 0.55
CA HIS A 228 -2.98 -15.34 -0.87
C HIS A 228 -4.39 -14.78 -1.07
N ILE A 229 -4.47 -13.50 -1.42
CA ILE A 229 -5.71 -12.79 -1.67
C ILE A 229 -5.88 -12.64 -3.17
N HIS A 230 -6.99 -13.12 -3.72
CA HIS A 230 -7.32 -12.94 -5.13
C HIS A 230 -8.55 -12.03 -5.19
N LEU A 231 -8.43 -10.87 -5.84
CA LEU A 231 -9.39 -9.79 -5.74
C LEU A 231 -9.77 -9.30 -7.12
N ARG A 232 -11.06 -9.18 -7.37
CA ARG A 232 -11.62 -8.38 -8.44
C ARG A 232 -12.10 -7.05 -7.87
N LEU A 233 -11.73 -5.95 -8.52
CA LEU A 233 -12.06 -4.61 -8.07
C LEU A 233 -13.02 -3.97 -9.07
N HIS A 234 -14.27 -3.74 -8.63
CA HIS A 234 -15.30 -3.05 -9.40
C HIS A 234 -15.19 -1.55 -9.14
N GLY A 235 -14.14 -0.95 -9.69
CA GLY A 235 -13.83 0.47 -9.54
C GLY A 235 -14.54 1.38 -10.54
N THR A 236 -14.45 2.68 -10.27
CA THR A 236 -14.88 3.72 -11.21
C THR A 236 -13.84 3.91 -12.31
N LYS A 237 -12.55 3.84 -11.96
CA LYS A 237 -11.42 4.10 -12.87
C LYS A 237 -10.76 2.84 -13.40
N LEU A 238 -10.65 1.80 -12.57
CA LEU A 238 -10.09 0.53 -13.00
C LEU A 238 -10.94 -0.09 -14.13
N PRO A 239 -10.32 -0.78 -15.10
CA PRO A 239 -11.08 -1.44 -16.16
C PRO A 239 -12.06 -2.48 -15.64
N SER A 240 -13.06 -2.80 -16.46
CA SER A 240 -13.97 -3.92 -16.18
C SER A 240 -13.19 -5.24 -16.04
N GLU A 241 -13.66 -6.12 -15.16
CA GLU A 241 -13.03 -7.39 -14.80
C GLU A 241 -11.59 -7.28 -14.25
N TYR A 242 -11.16 -6.09 -13.78
CA TYR A 242 -9.81 -5.93 -13.24
C TYR A 242 -9.58 -6.82 -12.01
N THR A 243 -8.75 -7.85 -12.19
CA THR A 243 -8.44 -8.84 -11.15
C THR A 243 -6.95 -8.87 -10.82
N VAL A 244 -6.62 -8.85 -9.53
CA VAL A 244 -5.26 -8.89 -8.99
C VAL A 244 -5.10 -9.94 -7.90
N ALA A 245 -3.89 -10.44 -7.73
CA ALA A 245 -3.53 -11.31 -6.62
C ALA A 245 -2.48 -10.65 -5.71
N LEU A 246 -2.71 -10.67 -4.40
CA LEU A 246 -1.73 -10.34 -3.37
C LEU A 246 -1.20 -11.63 -2.73
N ARG A 247 0.10 -11.84 -2.78
CA ARG A 247 0.77 -12.99 -2.17
C ARG A 247 1.78 -12.57 -1.12
N LEU A 248 1.65 -13.13 0.08
CA LEU A 248 2.59 -12.95 1.17
C LEU A 248 3.65 -14.06 1.13
N PRO A 249 4.93 -13.78 0.81
CA PRO A 249 5.99 -14.80 0.76
C PRO A 249 6.20 -15.48 2.11
N SER A 250 6.49 -16.78 2.13
CA SER A 250 6.70 -17.56 3.37
C SER A 250 7.75 -16.94 4.29
N ASN A 251 8.88 -16.51 3.73
CA ASN A 251 10.01 -15.90 4.41
C ASN A 251 9.85 -14.40 4.74
N ASN A 252 8.63 -13.86 4.69
CA ASN A 252 8.40 -12.45 4.93
C ASN A 252 8.49 -12.11 6.42
N ARG A 253 9.72 -11.91 6.89
CA ARG A 253 10.02 -11.42 8.24
C ARG A 253 9.88 -9.91 8.26
N VAL A 254 9.29 -9.36 9.33
CA VAL A 254 9.36 -7.93 9.64
C VAL A 254 10.84 -7.59 9.84
N LYS A 255 11.50 -7.04 8.81
CA LYS A 255 12.92 -6.71 8.90
C LYS A 255 13.07 -5.55 9.89
N ARG A 256 13.52 -5.84 11.11
CA ARG A 256 13.94 -4.80 12.06
C ARG A 256 14.95 -3.88 11.35
N PRO A 257 14.83 -2.55 11.46
CA PRO A 257 15.97 -1.70 11.14
C PRO A 257 17.11 -2.12 12.06
N SER A 258 18.23 -2.58 11.48
CA SER A 258 19.39 -3.01 12.26
C SER A 258 19.75 -1.91 13.27
N THR A 259 19.69 -2.22 14.57
CA THR A 259 20.09 -1.32 15.66
C THR A 259 21.59 -1.01 15.63
N LYS A 260 22.35 -1.78 14.85
CA LYS A 260 23.73 -1.45 14.50
C LYS A 260 23.70 -0.33 13.46
N PRO A 261 24.30 0.85 13.73
CA PRO A 261 24.52 1.83 12.68
C PRO A 261 25.34 1.14 11.61
N ARG A 262 24.73 0.96 10.43
CA ARG A 262 25.43 0.50 9.23
C ARG A 262 26.51 1.56 9.01
N ALA A 263 27.75 1.24 9.38
CA ALA A 263 28.85 2.18 9.32
C ALA A 263 28.79 2.86 7.96
N LYS A 264 28.66 4.20 7.95
CA LYS A 264 28.73 4.98 6.72
C LYS A 264 29.95 4.44 5.99
N ARG A 265 29.74 3.87 4.80
CA ARG A 265 30.81 3.38 3.94
C ARG A 265 31.71 4.60 3.75
N ARG A 266 32.80 4.65 4.52
CA ARG A 266 33.74 5.77 4.53
C ARG A 266 34.15 5.90 3.08
N ARG A 267 33.85 7.05 2.47
CA ARG A 267 34.25 7.36 1.11
C ARG A 267 35.75 7.10 1.06
N VAL A 268 36.15 6.00 0.43
CA VAL A 268 37.56 5.66 0.28
C VAL A 268 38.14 6.77 -0.58
N ASP A 269 39.24 7.35 -0.12
CA ASP A 269 39.98 8.36 -0.85
C ASP A 269 40.26 7.82 -2.28
N PRO A 270 39.89 8.55 -3.35
CA PRO A 270 40.10 8.10 -4.73
C PRO A 270 41.55 7.66 -5.01
N THR A 271 42.52 8.26 -4.32
CA THR A 271 43.94 7.94 -4.44
C THR A 271 44.28 6.55 -3.89
N LYS A 272 43.67 6.13 -2.77
CA LYS A 272 43.87 4.78 -2.19
C LYS A 272 43.17 3.69 -3.00
N ALA A 273 42.02 4.00 -3.60
CA ALA A 273 41.32 3.07 -4.49
C ALA A 273 42.13 2.80 -5.78
N ALA A 274 42.78 3.83 -6.34
CA ALA A 274 43.65 3.71 -7.51
C ALA A 274 44.94 2.91 -7.21
N GLN A 275 45.49 3.06 -6.00
CA GLN A 275 46.70 2.32 -5.58
C GLN A 275 46.42 0.81 -5.41
N LEU A 276 45.28 0.46 -4.82
CA LEU A 276 44.83 -0.93 -4.69
C LEU A 276 44.49 -1.57 -6.04
N ALA A 277 43.96 -0.79 -6.99
CA ALA A 277 43.75 -1.28 -8.36
C ALA A 277 45.09 -1.56 -9.06
N ARG A 278 46.12 -0.71 -8.89
CA ARG A 278 47.45 -0.93 -9.48
C ARG A 278 48.17 -2.15 -8.92
N GLN A 279 48.04 -2.45 -7.62
CA GLN A 279 48.61 -3.67 -7.03
C GLN A 279 47.95 -4.96 -7.54
N LYS A 280 46.70 -4.89 -8.00
CA LYS A 280 46.01 -6.05 -8.59
C LYS A 280 46.43 -6.34 -10.03
N TYR A 281 47.03 -5.37 -10.73
CA TYR A 281 47.51 -5.52 -12.11
C TYR A 281 48.96 -6.01 -12.21
N SER A 282 49.73 -6.06 -11.11
CA SER A 282 51.12 -6.54 -11.12
C SER A 282 51.28 -8.02 -10.71
N ALA A 283 50.19 -8.75 -10.49
CA ALA A 283 50.22 -10.15 -10.06
C ALA A 283 49.75 -11.14 -11.16
N ALA A 284 49.63 -10.68 -12.41
CA ALA A 284 49.18 -11.48 -13.55
C ALA A 284 50.26 -11.54 -14.64
N THR A 285 51.41 -12.14 -14.33
CA THR A 285 52.36 -12.68 -15.33
C THR A 285 53.11 -13.87 -14.71
N SER A 286 52.66 -15.09 -14.96
CA SER A 286 53.50 -16.22 -15.32
C SER A 286 52.62 -17.45 -15.52
N ASP A 287 52.57 -17.90 -16.77
CA ASP A 287 51.96 -19.13 -17.27
C ASP A 287 52.63 -20.39 -16.69
N THR A 288 51.91 -21.50 -16.62
CA THR A 288 52.19 -22.75 -17.39
C THR A 288 51.11 -23.80 -17.10
N GLU A 289 50.22 -23.99 -18.08
CA GLU A 289 49.77 -25.23 -18.73
C GLU A 289 49.84 -26.57 -17.96
N SER A 290 48.68 -27.24 -17.83
CA SER A 290 48.52 -28.63 -18.29
C SER A 290 47.04 -29.05 -18.33
N ASP A 291 46.66 -29.58 -19.51
CA ASP A 291 45.38 -30.13 -19.97
C ASP A 291 44.69 -31.13 -19.02
N GLU A 292 43.36 -31.18 -19.03
CA GLU A 292 42.62 -32.31 -19.65
C GLU A 292 41.09 -32.08 -19.72
N LEU A 293 40.60 -32.29 -20.94
CA LEU A 293 39.26 -32.56 -21.48
C LEU A 293 38.12 -32.97 -20.52
N SER A 294 36.95 -32.32 -20.63
CA SER A 294 35.69 -32.98 -21.08
C SER A 294 34.44 -32.10 -20.92
N ASP A 295 33.74 -31.98 -22.05
CA ASP A 295 32.30 -32.02 -22.31
C ASP A 295 31.24 -31.17 -21.55
N SER A 296 30.29 -30.73 -22.37
CA SER A 296 29.11 -29.92 -22.14
C SER A 296 28.12 -30.50 -21.14
N SER A 297 27.50 -29.65 -20.32
CA SER A 297 26.05 -29.33 -20.38
C SER A 297 25.46 -28.79 -19.07
N LYS A 298 24.70 -27.70 -19.22
CA LYS A 298 23.59 -27.17 -18.41
C LYS A 298 23.43 -27.72 -16.98
N THR A 299 23.83 -26.92 -15.99
CA THR A 299 23.43 -27.10 -14.59
C THR A 299 22.26 -26.17 -14.24
N THR A 300 21.07 -26.74 -14.14
CA THR A 300 19.92 -26.22 -13.39
C THR A 300 20.20 -26.32 -11.88
N PRO A 301 19.80 -25.34 -11.04
CA PRO A 301 19.89 -25.51 -9.58
C PRO A 301 18.78 -26.43 -9.06
N PRO A 302 19.06 -27.25 -8.03
CA PRO A 302 18.20 -28.34 -7.60
C PRO A 302 17.06 -27.91 -6.65
N VAL A 303 16.12 -28.85 -6.58
CA VAL A 303 14.85 -28.92 -5.85
C VAL A 303 15.03 -28.80 -4.33
N PHE A 304 14.07 -28.10 -3.70
CA PHE A 304 13.90 -27.91 -2.26
C PHE A 304 13.85 -29.24 -1.50
N GLY A 305 14.80 -29.44 -0.56
CA GLY A 305 14.67 -30.40 0.52
C GLY A 305 13.76 -29.85 1.61
N ALA A 306 12.69 -30.57 1.90
CA ALA A 306 11.95 -30.48 3.14
C ALA A 306 12.80 -31.11 4.28
N ASP A 307 12.56 -30.66 5.51
CA ASP A 307 12.99 -31.29 6.79
C ASP A 307 14.03 -30.56 7.67
N GLU A 308 14.13 -29.22 7.62
CA GLU A 308 14.87 -28.45 8.66
C GLU A 308 14.11 -27.21 9.21
N ASP A 309 12.77 -27.17 9.15
CA ASP A 309 11.99 -25.97 9.51
C ASP A 309 11.26 -26.01 10.87
N ALA A 310 11.57 -26.97 11.76
CA ALA A 310 10.79 -27.15 12.99
C ALA A 310 11.28 -26.37 14.24
N ALA A 311 12.43 -25.67 14.19
CA ALA A 311 13.06 -25.15 15.41
C ALA A 311 13.27 -23.62 15.51
N ILE A 312 12.73 -22.81 14.58
CA ILE A 312 12.88 -21.33 14.62
C ILE A 312 11.52 -20.62 14.91
N ALA A 313 10.47 -21.37 15.25
CA ALA A 313 9.12 -20.83 15.36
C ALA A 313 8.74 -20.23 16.73
N SER A 314 9.48 -20.48 17.81
CA SER A 314 8.96 -20.26 19.17
C SER A 314 9.17 -18.87 19.77
N GLU A 315 10.06 -18.04 19.24
CA GLU A 315 10.33 -16.70 19.81
C GLU A 315 9.53 -15.57 19.12
N ASP A 316 9.09 -15.78 17.87
CA ASP A 316 8.67 -14.71 16.93
C ASP A 316 7.13 -14.51 16.84
N ASP A 317 6.32 -15.50 17.21
CA ASP A 317 4.84 -15.36 17.25
C ASP A 317 4.37 -14.35 18.32
N SER A 318 5.18 -14.13 19.34
CA SER A 318 4.90 -13.19 20.44
C SER A 318 5.01 -11.72 19.99
N GLU A 319 6.00 -11.39 19.15
CA GLU A 319 6.17 -10.04 18.59
C GLU A 319 5.03 -9.71 17.64
N ASP A 320 4.67 -10.65 16.76
CA ASP A 320 3.53 -10.51 15.87
C ASP A 320 2.21 -10.39 16.65
N ALA A 321 2.05 -11.07 17.79
CA ALA A 321 0.88 -10.91 18.64
C ALA A 321 0.79 -9.49 19.23
N ALA A 322 1.91 -8.93 19.69
CA ALA A 322 1.97 -7.55 20.19
C ALA A 322 1.71 -6.52 19.08
N ILE A 323 2.20 -6.76 17.86
CA ILE A 323 1.90 -5.91 16.71
C ILE A 323 0.40 -6.01 16.40
N ARG A 324 -0.16 -7.22 16.26
CA ARG A 324 -1.60 -7.41 15.96
C ARG A 324 -2.50 -6.66 16.95
N ALA A 325 -2.20 -6.75 18.24
CA ALA A 325 -2.95 -6.07 19.30
C ALA A 325 -2.96 -4.54 19.16
N ASN A 326 -1.92 -3.96 18.55
CA ASN A 326 -1.77 -2.51 18.39
C ASN A 326 -1.87 -2.05 16.92
N ASN A 327 -2.17 -2.93 15.96
CA ASN A 327 -2.10 -2.61 14.53
C ASN A 327 -3.41 -2.00 13.97
N ALA A 328 -4.02 -1.08 14.71
CA ALA A 328 -5.24 -0.38 14.31
C ALA A 328 -5.14 1.11 14.66
N TYR A 329 -5.70 1.96 13.80
CA TYR A 329 -5.94 3.37 14.14
C TYR A 329 -7.12 3.51 15.10
N PRO A 330 -7.20 4.62 15.87
CA PRO A 330 -8.34 4.89 16.74
C PRO A 330 -9.68 4.76 16.00
N GLY A 331 -10.63 4.05 16.61
CA GLY A 331 -11.95 3.77 16.03
C GLY A 331 -12.01 2.56 15.09
N SER A 332 -10.89 1.85 14.88
CA SER A 332 -10.86 0.60 14.11
C SER A 332 -10.36 -0.57 14.95
N GLU A 333 -10.68 -1.79 14.53
CA GLU A 333 -10.33 -3.03 15.22
C GLU A 333 -9.62 -4.00 14.28
N ASN A 334 -8.48 -4.55 14.72
CA ASN A 334 -7.71 -5.49 13.92
C ASN A 334 -8.18 -6.94 14.11
N THR A 335 -9.43 -7.24 13.76
CA THR A 335 -9.97 -8.61 13.87
C THR A 335 -9.43 -9.55 12.79
N ILE A 336 -8.96 -9.02 11.66
CA ILE A 336 -8.36 -9.78 10.56
C ILE A 336 -6.94 -10.31 10.85
N GLY A 337 -6.29 -9.81 11.90
CA GLY A 337 -4.95 -10.24 12.30
C GLY A 337 -3.84 -9.64 11.44
N SER A 338 -4.04 -8.43 10.93
CA SER A 338 -3.07 -7.66 10.14
C SER A 338 -1.83 -7.30 10.97
N VAL A 339 -0.66 -7.29 10.32
CA VAL A 339 0.64 -6.88 10.86
C VAL A 339 1.30 -5.91 9.88
N HIS A 340 1.44 -4.64 10.29
CA HIS A 340 2.07 -3.62 9.44
C HIS A 340 3.52 -3.95 9.08
N GLN A 341 3.99 -3.39 7.97
CA GLN A 341 5.31 -3.55 7.35
C GLN A 341 5.61 -4.92 6.74
N ARG A 342 4.63 -5.82 6.65
CA ARG A 342 4.76 -7.04 5.84
C ARG A 342 4.73 -6.68 4.35
N HIS A 343 5.70 -7.17 3.59
CA HIS A 343 5.75 -7.03 2.14
C HIS A 343 5.01 -8.15 1.39
N TRP A 344 3.94 -7.78 0.70
CA TRP A 344 3.19 -8.59 -0.23
C TRP A 344 3.65 -8.33 -1.68
N PHE A 345 3.43 -9.31 -2.55
CA PHE A 345 3.54 -9.14 -3.99
C PHE A 345 2.16 -9.04 -4.61
N LEU A 346 1.87 -7.90 -5.24
CA LEU A 346 0.66 -7.63 -5.99
C LEU A 346 0.93 -7.90 -7.48
N THR A 347 0.08 -8.69 -8.13
CA THR A 347 0.23 -9.08 -9.54
C THR A 347 -1.10 -9.00 -10.26
N LEU A 348 -1.10 -8.60 -11.53
CA LEU A 348 -2.29 -8.68 -12.38
C LEU A 348 -2.62 -10.14 -12.69
N ASP A 349 -3.85 -10.59 -12.36
CA ASP A 349 -4.36 -11.86 -12.87
C ASP A 349 -4.90 -11.64 -14.28
N ARG A 350 -4.04 -11.96 -15.24
CA ARG A 350 -4.32 -11.73 -16.66
C ARG A 350 -5.54 -12.51 -17.13
N ARG A 351 -5.74 -13.75 -16.67
CA ARG A 351 -6.83 -14.60 -17.17
C ARG A 351 -8.18 -14.13 -16.67
N TYR A 352 -8.28 -13.85 -15.37
CA TYR A 352 -9.51 -13.33 -14.78
C TYR A 352 -9.80 -11.88 -15.18
N SER A 353 -8.78 -11.18 -15.67
CA SER A 353 -8.89 -9.88 -16.35
C SER A 353 -9.23 -9.97 -17.84
N GLY A 354 -9.58 -11.15 -18.36
CA GLY A 354 -10.00 -11.35 -19.74
C GLY A 354 -8.87 -11.47 -20.77
N PHE A 355 -7.61 -11.48 -20.35
CA PHE A 355 -6.48 -11.69 -21.25
C PHE A 355 -6.20 -13.17 -21.48
N HIS A 356 -5.78 -13.50 -22.69
CA HIS A 356 -5.31 -14.82 -23.07
C HIS A 356 -3.98 -14.71 -23.81
N LYS A 357 -3.19 -15.80 -23.79
CA LYS A 357 -1.95 -15.86 -24.58
C LYS A 357 -2.28 -16.18 -26.02
N GLU A 358 -1.82 -15.35 -26.93
CA GLU A 358 -1.95 -15.59 -28.37
C GLU A 358 -1.03 -16.74 -28.79
N ARG A 359 -1.56 -17.67 -29.60
CA ARG A 359 -0.85 -18.92 -29.96
C ARG A 359 -0.14 -18.86 -31.31
N SER A 360 -0.49 -17.91 -32.17
CA SER A 360 0.00 -17.81 -33.55
C SER A 360 0.07 -16.35 -34.01
N GLY A 361 0.76 -16.09 -35.11
CA GLY A 361 0.87 -14.75 -35.69
C GLY A 361 1.98 -13.89 -35.07
N SER A 362 2.00 -12.60 -35.44
CA SER A 362 3.03 -11.64 -35.02
C SER A 362 3.06 -11.36 -33.51
N ASN A 363 1.98 -11.68 -32.80
CA ASN A 363 1.82 -11.49 -31.37
C ASN A 363 1.95 -12.79 -30.57
N ALA A 364 2.39 -13.89 -31.19
CA ALA A 364 2.52 -15.18 -30.51
C ALA A 364 3.31 -15.06 -29.19
N GLY A 365 2.71 -15.58 -28.11
CA GLY A 365 3.26 -15.52 -26.75
C GLY A 365 2.93 -14.26 -25.95
N ARG A 366 2.39 -13.20 -26.57
CA ARG A 366 1.88 -12.01 -25.87
C ARG A 366 0.51 -12.26 -25.27
N TRP A 367 0.20 -11.51 -24.21
CA TRP A 367 -1.14 -11.44 -23.64
C TRP A 367 -1.96 -10.41 -24.41
N VAL A 368 -3.09 -10.84 -24.94
CA VAL A 368 -4.04 -10.04 -25.74
C VAL A 368 -5.46 -10.23 -25.19
N GLY A 369 -6.40 -9.39 -25.62
CA GLY A 369 -7.78 -9.38 -25.08
C GLY A 369 -7.93 -8.43 -23.88
N GLY A 370 -8.82 -8.79 -22.95
CA GLY A 370 -9.15 -7.95 -21.80
C GLY A 370 -9.75 -6.61 -22.22
N TRP A 371 -9.23 -5.52 -21.66
CA TRP A 371 -9.64 -4.15 -21.96
C TRP A 371 -8.84 -3.48 -23.10
N GLY A 372 -8.10 -4.26 -23.89
CA GLY A 372 -7.33 -3.74 -25.02
C GLY A 372 -6.02 -3.09 -24.58
N ASP A 373 -5.98 -1.76 -24.56
CA ASP A 373 -4.76 -0.99 -24.28
C ASP A 373 -4.37 -1.02 -22.80
N PRO A 374 -3.07 -1.09 -22.46
CA PRO A 374 -2.63 -1.02 -21.07
C PRO A 374 -2.99 0.33 -20.47
N PHE A 375 -3.44 0.32 -19.22
CA PHE A 375 -3.52 1.56 -18.42
C PHE A 375 -2.30 1.67 -17.52
N PHE A 376 -1.94 2.91 -17.16
CA PHE A 376 -0.77 3.21 -16.36
C PHE A 376 -1.12 4.13 -15.21
N VAL A 377 -0.50 3.87 -14.06
CA VAL A 377 -0.51 4.80 -12.94
C VAL A 377 0.68 5.74 -13.09
N ARG A 378 0.40 7.02 -13.32
CA ARG A 378 1.33 8.05 -13.80
C ARG A 378 1.82 9.02 -12.73
N GLY A 379 1.28 8.95 -11.51
CA GLY A 379 1.74 9.72 -10.35
C GLY A 379 1.02 11.05 -10.14
N ARG A 380 1.45 11.76 -9.09
CA ARG A 380 0.77 12.95 -8.56
C ARG A 380 0.49 14.06 -9.58
N ASP A 381 1.33 14.19 -10.59
CA ASP A 381 1.26 15.27 -11.58
C ASP A 381 0.17 15.03 -12.63
N VAL A 382 -0.33 13.79 -12.76
CA VAL A 382 -1.24 13.38 -13.83
C VAL A 382 -2.55 12.84 -13.27
N GLU A 383 -2.48 12.07 -12.17
CA GLU A 383 -3.65 11.42 -11.63
C GLU A 383 -4.62 12.40 -10.99
N ARG A 384 -5.91 12.11 -11.18
CA ARG A 384 -7.02 12.88 -10.64
C ARG A 384 -7.98 12.00 -9.86
N SER A 385 -8.69 12.63 -8.93
CA SER A 385 -9.72 12.02 -8.09
C SER A 385 -10.91 11.59 -8.93
N VAL A 386 -11.43 10.39 -8.70
CA VAL A 386 -12.66 9.92 -9.36
C VAL A 386 -13.91 10.62 -8.83
N VAL A 387 -13.83 11.29 -7.68
CA VAL A 387 -14.98 11.98 -7.06
C VAL A 387 -14.94 13.46 -7.43
N THR A 388 -13.85 14.15 -7.07
CA THR A 388 -13.74 15.61 -7.23
C THR A 388 -13.11 16.04 -8.54
N GLY A 389 -12.45 15.13 -9.27
CA GLY A 389 -11.68 15.48 -10.47
C GLY A 389 -10.41 16.28 -10.19
N ARG A 390 -10.10 16.57 -8.91
CA ARG A 390 -8.90 17.31 -8.50
C ARG A 390 -7.63 16.49 -8.72
N ASN A 391 -6.48 17.11 -8.94
CA ASN A 391 -5.17 16.47 -8.82
C ASN A 391 -4.54 16.76 -7.45
N ALA A 392 -3.35 16.21 -7.17
CA ALA A 392 -2.69 16.37 -5.87
C ALA A 392 -2.39 17.84 -5.51
N ASP A 393 -2.00 18.65 -6.50
CA ASP A 393 -1.66 20.06 -6.29
C ASP A 393 -2.93 20.88 -5.99
N GLU A 394 -4.02 20.63 -6.72
CA GLU A 394 -5.33 21.25 -6.48
C GLU A 394 -5.85 20.89 -5.07
N VAL A 395 -5.64 19.66 -4.58
CA VAL A 395 -5.99 19.26 -3.20
C VAL A 395 -5.14 20.01 -2.17
N MET A 396 -3.83 20.18 -2.41
CA MET A 396 -2.95 20.94 -1.53
C MET A 396 -3.35 22.42 -1.46
N ASP A 397 -3.63 23.02 -2.61
CA ASP A 397 -4.00 24.43 -2.73
C ASP A 397 -5.33 24.72 -2.03
N ASP A 398 -6.35 23.85 -2.23
CA ASP A 398 -7.67 23.98 -1.58
C ASP A 398 -7.58 23.90 -0.04
N GLU A 399 -6.62 23.14 0.48
CA GLU A 399 -6.37 22.98 1.92
C GLU A 399 -5.31 23.97 2.46
N GLY A 400 -4.87 24.93 1.64
CA GLY A 400 -3.95 26.00 2.03
C GLY A 400 -2.51 25.54 2.30
N VAL A 401 -2.10 24.38 1.74
CA VAL A 401 -0.75 23.82 1.92
C VAL A 401 0.22 24.43 0.92
N GLU A 402 0.76 25.60 1.26
CA GLU A 402 1.74 26.27 0.41
C GLU A 402 3.14 25.64 0.48
N LYS A 403 3.91 25.74 -0.62
CA LYS A 403 5.34 25.36 -0.66
C LYS A 403 5.61 23.91 -0.22
N PHE A 404 4.66 23.00 -0.42
CA PHE A 404 4.86 21.59 -0.15
C PHE A 404 5.99 21.03 -1.02
N VAL A 405 7.05 20.51 -0.38
CA VAL A 405 8.17 19.87 -1.09
C VAL A 405 8.02 18.36 -0.95
N GLY A 406 7.36 17.75 -1.93
CA GLY A 406 7.24 16.31 -2.04
C GLY A 406 8.59 15.64 -2.34
N ARG A 407 8.64 14.33 -2.10
CA ARG A 407 9.83 13.53 -2.42
C ARG A 407 9.99 13.41 -3.94
N LYS A 408 11.08 13.97 -4.47
CA LYS A 408 11.42 13.88 -5.90
C LYS A 408 11.85 12.46 -6.28
N MET A 409 11.86 12.17 -7.58
CA MET A 409 12.35 10.92 -8.22
C MET A 409 11.38 9.74 -8.25
N TRP A 410 10.11 9.92 -7.86
CA TRP A 410 9.09 8.92 -8.17
C TRP A 410 8.91 8.82 -9.69
N ARG A 411 8.80 7.59 -10.22
CA ARG A 411 8.60 7.36 -11.66
C ARG A 411 7.58 6.24 -11.87
N PRO A 412 6.64 6.42 -12.83
CA PRO A 412 5.68 5.39 -13.16
C PRO A 412 6.34 4.21 -13.87
N ILE A 413 5.73 3.03 -13.77
CA ILE A 413 6.14 1.85 -14.52
C ILE A 413 5.29 1.79 -15.79
N LEU A 414 5.90 2.13 -16.92
CA LEU A 414 5.26 2.20 -18.24
C LEU A 414 5.67 1.06 -19.19
N GLU A 415 6.60 0.23 -18.74
CA GLU A 415 7.26 -0.86 -19.50
C GLU A 415 6.61 -2.23 -19.29
#